data_AF-A0A5B6W005-F1
#
_entry.id   AF-A0A5B6W005-F1
#
_cell.length_a   1.000
_cell.length_b   1.000
_cell.length_c   1.000
_cell.angle_alpha   90.00
_cell.angle_beta   90.00
_cell.angle_gamma   90.00
#
_symmetry.space_group_name_H-M   'P 1'
#
loop_
_entity.id
_entity.type
_entity.pdbx_description
1 polymer ?
#
loop_
_entity_poly.entity_id
_entity_poly.type
_entity_poly.pdbx_seq_one_letter_code
_entity_poly.pdbx_strand_id
1 'polypeptide(L)'
;MMNEWFTKYVRANLAAQQPPPPPFSQPIPMAPQFRATVDDDPERAEFWLENIIRVFDELSCTPIGCVKCVVSLLRDLAYQWWNTLISVVPRDRKKYISHRFLDQKHKEFLKLKQGHMTVIKYEREFVRLSKYA
;
A
#
# COMPACT_ATOMS: atom_id res chain seq x y z
N MET A 1 -8.16 -3.43 45.06
CA MET A 1 -8.67 -2.05 45.13
C MET A 1 -8.69 -1.41 43.73
N MET A 2 -9.25 -2.09 42.72
CA MET A 2 -9.35 -1.65 41.31
C MET A 2 -10.77 -1.87 40.74
N ASN A 3 -11.62 -2.47 41.56
CA ASN A 3 -12.93 -3.00 41.23
C ASN A 3 -14.03 -2.01 41.58
N GLU A 4 -13.94 -1.31 42.71
CA GLU A 4 -14.95 -0.29 43.09
C GLU A 4 -14.92 0.95 42.18
N TRP A 5 -13.72 1.37 41.74
CA TRP A 5 -13.56 2.49 40.81
C TRP A 5 -14.17 2.15 39.43
N PHE A 6 -13.90 0.95 38.93
CA PHE A 6 -14.43 0.47 37.66
C PHE A 6 -15.97 0.35 37.70
N THR A 7 -16.54 -0.15 38.82
CA THR A 7 -17.98 -0.22 39.01
C THR A 7 -18.63 1.17 39.08
N LYS A 8 -17.97 2.15 39.70
CA LYS A 8 -18.48 3.53 39.80
C LYS A 8 -18.45 4.25 38.44
N TYR A 9 -17.42 3.99 37.63
CA TYR A 9 -17.27 4.52 36.27
C TYR A 9 -18.36 4.00 35.32
N VAL A 10 -18.61 2.69 35.32
CA VAL A 10 -19.66 2.08 34.48
C VAL A 10 -21.07 2.53 34.90
N ARG A 11 -21.32 2.71 36.19
CA ARG A 11 -22.62 3.17 36.71
C ARG A 11 -22.90 4.64 36.37
N ALA A 12 -21.89 5.51 36.41
CA ALA A 12 -22.04 6.93 36.08
C ALA A 12 -22.22 7.17 34.56
N ASN A 13 -21.63 6.32 33.72
CA ASN A 13 -21.70 6.44 32.26
C ASN A 13 -22.97 5.85 31.63
N LEU A 14 -23.81 5.13 32.38
CA LEU A 14 -25.07 4.58 31.85
C LEU A 14 -26.18 5.64 31.71
N ALA A 15 -26.03 6.80 32.34
CA ALA A 15 -27.01 7.90 32.29
C ALA A 15 -26.64 9.00 31.27
N ALA A 16 -25.44 8.95 30.68
CA ALA A 16 -25.05 9.86 29.62
C ALA A 16 -25.42 9.22 28.27
N GLN A 17 -26.40 9.79 27.58
CA GLN A 17 -26.56 9.50 26.15
C GLN A 17 -25.21 9.77 25.47
N GLN A 18 -24.69 8.79 24.71
CA GLN A 18 -23.49 9.00 23.91
C GLN A 18 -23.69 10.27 23.07
N PRO A 19 -22.71 11.19 23.04
CA PRO A 19 -22.78 12.30 22.09
C PRO A 19 -22.97 11.72 20.69
N PRO A 20 -23.79 12.35 19.83
CA PRO A 20 -24.01 11.86 18.48
C PRO A 20 -22.65 11.63 17.81
N PRO A 21 -22.45 10.52 17.10
CA PRO A 21 -21.19 10.24 16.44
C PRO A 21 -20.83 11.44 15.54
N PRO A 22 -19.56 11.89 15.53
CA PRO A 22 -19.15 13.00 14.70
C PRO A 22 -19.58 12.71 13.26
N PRO A 23 -20.28 13.64 12.57
CA PRO A 23 -20.60 13.45 11.18
C PRO A 23 -19.27 13.34 10.43
N PHE A 24 -19.07 12.22 9.74
CA PHE A 24 -17.84 11.86 9.02
C PHE A 24 -16.69 11.38 9.92
N SER A 25 -16.82 10.14 10.41
CA SER A 25 -15.64 9.26 10.44
C SER A 25 -15.27 8.98 8.97
N GLN A 26 -14.45 9.85 8.38
CA GLN A 26 -13.75 9.50 7.14
C GLN A 26 -13.09 8.15 7.40
N PRO A 27 -13.32 7.12 6.58
CA PRO A 27 -12.54 5.90 6.69
C PRO A 27 -11.09 6.34 6.58
N ILE A 28 -10.29 6.12 7.65
CA ILE A 28 -8.83 6.06 7.50
C ILE A 28 -8.62 5.21 6.24
N PRO A 29 -7.87 5.67 5.22
CA PRO A 29 -7.73 4.92 3.98
C PRO A 29 -7.07 3.58 4.32
N MET A 30 -7.90 2.56 4.59
CA MET A 30 -7.41 1.25 4.90
C MET A 30 -6.87 0.75 3.58
N ALA A 31 -5.54 0.75 3.48
CA ALA A 31 -4.80 0.20 2.37
C ALA A 31 -5.42 -1.16 1.96
N PRO A 32 -5.83 -1.34 0.69
CA PRO A 32 -6.40 -2.61 0.24
C PRO A 32 -5.38 -3.74 0.42
N GLN A 33 -5.82 -4.95 0.69
CA GLN A 33 -4.94 -6.13 0.79
C GLN A 33 -4.50 -6.59 -0.60
N PHE A 34 -3.32 -7.20 -0.71
CA PHE A 34 -2.82 -7.78 -1.97
C PHE A 34 -2.62 -9.29 -1.86
N ARG A 35 -3.35 -10.05 -2.68
CA ARG A 35 -3.39 -11.52 -2.66
C ARG A 35 -2.59 -12.18 -3.78
N ALA A 36 -2.19 -11.43 -4.81
CA ALA A 36 -1.54 -11.92 -6.04
C ALA A 36 -2.19 -13.20 -6.61
N THR A 37 -3.07 -13.07 -7.60
CA THR A 37 -3.60 -14.24 -8.33
C THR A 37 -2.78 -14.51 -9.60
N VAL A 38 -2.91 -15.72 -10.17
CA VAL A 38 -2.19 -16.11 -11.40
C VAL A 38 -2.60 -15.24 -12.60
N ASP A 39 -3.82 -14.71 -12.57
CA ASP A 39 -4.39 -13.84 -13.60
C ASP A 39 -4.19 -12.33 -13.32
N ASP A 40 -3.49 -11.96 -12.24
CA ASP A 40 -3.26 -10.56 -11.92
C ASP A 40 -2.29 -9.90 -12.90
N ASP A 41 -2.75 -8.85 -13.57
CA ASP A 41 -1.90 -8.01 -14.43
C ASP A 41 -0.86 -7.24 -13.57
N PRO A 42 0.42 -7.17 -13.98
CA PRO A 42 1.41 -6.28 -13.38
C PRO A 42 0.93 -4.83 -13.14
N GLU A 43 0.04 -4.27 -13.96
CA GLU A 43 -0.54 -2.94 -13.71
C GLU A 43 -1.32 -2.85 -12.39
N ARG A 44 -2.04 -3.91 -12.01
CA ARG A 44 -2.79 -3.96 -10.74
C ARG A 44 -1.84 -3.98 -9.54
N ALA A 45 -0.73 -4.69 -9.65
CA ALA A 45 0.30 -4.72 -8.61
C ALA A 45 0.97 -3.35 -8.45
N GLU A 46 1.26 -2.67 -9.57
CA GLU A 46 1.80 -1.30 -9.57
C GLU A 46 0.82 -0.31 -8.92
N PHE A 47 -0.45 -0.32 -9.34
CA PHE A 47 -1.48 0.56 -8.78
C PHE A 47 -1.68 0.33 -7.27
N TRP A 48 -1.65 -0.94 -6.84
CA TRP A 48 -1.68 -1.27 -5.42
C TRP A 48 -0.50 -0.64 -4.69
N LEU A 49 0.72 -0.82 -5.19
CA LEU A 49 1.94 -0.29 -4.58
C LEU A 49 1.95 1.24 -4.52
N GLU A 50 1.51 1.93 -5.58
CA GLU A 50 1.41 3.39 -5.60
C GLU A 50 0.45 3.93 -4.54
N ASN A 51 -0.70 3.25 -4.34
CA ASN A 51 -1.63 3.61 -3.27
C ASN A 51 -1.01 3.43 -1.88
N ILE A 52 -0.26 2.34 -1.65
CA ILE A 52 0.43 2.13 -0.38
C ILE A 52 1.50 3.19 -0.13
N ILE A 53 2.29 3.54 -1.16
CA ILE A 53 3.30 4.60 -1.06
C ILE A 53 2.65 5.92 -0.68
N ARG A 54 1.53 6.28 -1.31
CA ARG A 54 0.79 7.51 -0.99
C ARG A 54 0.28 7.51 0.46
N VAL A 55 -0.30 6.41 0.92
CA VAL A 55 -0.78 6.28 2.32
C VAL A 55 0.39 6.41 3.30
N PHE A 56 1.55 5.84 2.99
CA PHE A 56 2.72 5.94 3.86
C PHE A 56 3.36 7.32 3.90
N ASP A 57 3.33 8.05 2.79
CA ASP A 57 3.78 9.45 2.72
C ASP A 57 2.89 10.34 3.60
N GLU A 58 1.57 10.19 3.48
CA GLU A 58 0.59 10.89 4.32
C GLU A 58 0.75 10.57 5.80
N LEU A 59 1.08 9.32 6.14
CA LEU A 59 1.36 8.89 7.51
C LEU A 59 2.77 9.20 8.01
N SER A 60 3.64 9.82 7.19
CA SER A 60 5.05 10.10 7.52
C SER A 60 5.79 8.86 8.03
N CYS A 61 5.55 7.72 7.40
CA CYS A 61 6.03 6.43 7.89
C CYS A 61 7.54 6.27 7.63
N THR A 62 8.29 5.76 8.63
CA THR A 62 9.72 5.47 8.44
C THR A 62 9.92 4.31 7.47
N PRO A 63 11.03 4.25 6.71
CA PRO A 63 11.26 3.15 5.75
C PRO A 63 11.11 1.74 6.36
N ILE A 64 11.57 1.57 7.61
CA ILE A 64 11.45 0.31 8.34
C ILE A 64 9.99 0.03 8.74
N GLY A 65 9.24 1.05 9.15
CA GLY A 65 7.81 0.96 9.44
C GLY A 65 7.01 0.57 8.19
N CYS A 66 7.28 1.22 7.06
CA CYS A 66 6.63 0.95 5.77
C CYS A 66 6.77 -0.53 5.37
N VAL A 67 7.98 -1.10 5.51
CA VAL A 67 8.20 -2.51 5.18
C VAL A 67 7.37 -3.43 6.08
N LYS A 68 7.31 -3.16 7.39
CA LYS A 68 6.48 -3.96 8.31
C LYS A 68 4.98 -3.88 7.94
N CYS A 69 4.51 -2.68 7.58
CA CYS A 69 3.13 -2.46 7.15
C CYS A 69 2.81 -3.12 5.80
N VAL A 70 3.69 -3.03 4.80
CA VAL A 70 3.50 -3.71 3.51
C VAL A 70 3.38 -5.21 3.71
N VAL A 71 4.26 -5.80 4.54
CA VAL A 71 4.24 -7.24 4.80
C VAL A 71 2.95 -7.68 5.48
N SER A 72 2.38 -6.86 6.38
CA SER A 72 1.10 -7.18 7.03
C SER A 72 -0.12 -7.06 6.09
N LEU A 73 0.02 -6.37 4.96
CA LEU A 73 -1.01 -6.23 3.93
C LEU A 73 -0.95 -7.33 2.86
N LEU A 74 0.16 -8.07 2.77
CA LEU A 74 0.28 -9.24 1.89
C LEU A 74 -0.57 -10.40 2.41
N ARG A 75 -1.10 -11.19 1.47
CA ARG A 75 -1.90 -12.39 1.72
C ARG A 75 -1.53 -13.48 0.72
N ASP A 76 -1.85 -14.72 1.06
CA ASP A 76 -1.77 -15.90 0.19
C ASP A 76 -0.42 -16.01 -0.56
N LEU A 77 -0.46 -16.08 -1.90
CA LEU A 77 0.71 -16.25 -2.76
C LEU A 77 1.70 -15.10 -2.61
N ALA A 78 1.23 -13.87 -2.40
CA ALA A 78 2.10 -12.71 -2.20
C ALA A 78 2.89 -12.82 -0.88
N TYR A 79 2.24 -13.28 0.19
CA TYR A 79 2.89 -13.48 1.49
C TYR A 79 3.87 -14.66 1.46
N GLN A 80 3.49 -15.78 0.82
CA GLN A 80 4.37 -16.93 0.62
C GLN A 80 5.62 -16.57 -0.20
N TRP A 81 5.45 -15.79 -1.26
CA TRP A 81 6.56 -15.28 -2.06
C TRP A 81 7.50 -14.40 -1.25
N TRP A 82 6.97 -13.47 -0.44
CA TRP A 82 7.79 -12.62 0.41
C TRP A 82 8.66 -13.42 1.39
N ASN A 83 8.08 -14.42 2.07
CA ASN A 83 8.82 -15.27 3.01
C ASN A 83 9.91 -16.10 2.32
N THR A 84 9.63 -16.59 1.11
CA THR A 84 10.62 -17.31 0.29
C THR A 84 11.76 -16.37 -0.13
N LEU A 85 11.46 -15.13 -0.51
CA LEU A 85 12.48 -14.16 -0.89
C LEU A 85 13.38 -13.78 0.29
N ILE A 86 12.82 -13.63 1.49
CA ILE A 86 13.61 -13.36 2.70
C ILE A 86 14.47 -14.58 3.10
N SER A 87 13.97 -15.81 2.94
CA SER A 87 14.73 -17.02 3.30
C SER A 87 15.84 -17.35 2.30
N VAL A 88 15.69 -16.97 1.03
CA VAL A 88 16.62 -17.34 -0.05
C VAL A 88 17.66 -16.25 -0.34
N VAL A 89 17.49 -15.00 0.10
CA VAL A 89 18.25 -13.86 -0.46
C VAL A 89 18.86 -12.91 0.57
N PRO A 90 20.20 -12.82 0.64
CA PRO A 90 20.90 -11.68 1.18
C PRO A 90 21.15 -10.64 0.06
N ARG A 91 20.68 -9.40 0.30
CA ARG A 91 21.11 -8.12 -0.32
C ARG A 91 20.64 -7.70 -1.73
N ASP A 92 20.51 -8.56 -2.74
CA ASP A 92 20.23 -8.06 -4.12
C ASP A 92 18.83 -8.38 -4.66
N ARG A 93 17.87 -7.50 -4.34
CA ARG A 93 16.47 -7.58 -4.80
C ARG A 93 16.28 -7.27 -6.29
N LYS A 94 17.22 -6.56 -6.91
CA LYS A 94 17.16 -6.18 -8.34
C LYS A 94 17.18 -7.39 -9.28
N LYS A 95 17.75 -8.54 -8.88
CA LYS A 95 17.85 -9.72 -9.76
C LYS A 95 16.51 -10.39 -10.07
N TYR A 96 15.45 -10.05 -9.34
CA TYR A 96 14.14 -10.71 -9.45
C TYR A 96 13.15 -9.96 -10.34
N ILE A 97 13.49 -8.74 -10.78
CA ILE A 97 12.73 -8.08 -11.83
C ILE A 97 13.17 -8.71 -13.16
N SER A 98 12.23 -9.36 -13.85
CA SER A 98 12.51 -10.03 -15.13
C SER A 98 13.07 -9.04 -16.14
N HIS A 99 14.14 -9.40 -16.84
CA HIS A 99 14.70 -8.60 -17.94
C HIS A 99 13.62 -8.26 -18.99
N ARG A 100 12.73 -9.23 -19.29
CA ARG A 100 11.60 -9.03 -20.20
C ARG A 100 10.64 -7.94 -19.71
N PHE A 101 10.42 -7.84 -18.39
CA PHE A 101 9.58 -6.80 -17.82
C PHE A 101 10.24 -5.43 -17.94
N LEU A 102 11.55 -5.33 -17.65
CA LEU A 102 12.31 -4.09 -17.82
C LEU A 102 12.31 -3.61 -19.27
N ASP A 103 12.57 -4.51 -20.22
CA ASP A 103 12.52 -4.22 -21.67
C ASP A 103 11.14 -3.70 -22.09
N GLN A 104 10.08 -4.29 -21.53
CA GLN A 104 8.71 -3.89 -21.82
C GLN A 104 8.41 -2.48 -21.29
N LYS A 105 8.77 -2.19 -20.03
CA LYS A 105 8.59 -0.85 -19.43
C LYS A 105 9.42 0.21 -20.15
N HIS A 106 10.64 -0.13 -20.58
CA HIS A 106 11.47 0.78 -21.36
C HIS A 106 10.83 1.09 -22.73
N LYS A 107 10.25 0.09 -23.41
CA LYS A 107 9.50 0.31 -24.66
C LYS A 107 8.24 1.16 -24.45
N GLU A 108 7.52 0.97 -23.34
CA GLU A 108 6.37 1.82 -22.97
C GLU A 108 6.80 3.27 -22.77
N PHE A 109 7.91 3.50 -22.06
CA PHE A 109 8.48 4.83 -21.84
C PHE A 109 8.85 5.53 -23.15
N LEU A 110 9.58 4.85 -24.05
CA LEU A 110 9.96 5.42 -25.35
C LEU A 110 8.76 5.73 -26.25
N LYS A 111 7.64 5.03 -26.09
CA LYS A 111 6.40 5.27 -26.84
C LYS A 111 5.49 6.29 -26.18
N LEU A 112 5.75 6.68 -24.93
CA LEU A 112 4.93 7.62 -24.19
C LEU A 112 4.95 8.98 -24.89
N LYS A 113 3.75 9.45 -25.27
CA LYS A 113 3.51 10.79 -25.82
C LYS A 113 2.28 11.35 -25.13
N GLN A 114 2.24 12.66 -24.92
CA GLN A 114 1.11 13.30 -24.25
C GLN A 114 -0.21 13.07 -25.01
N GLY A 115 -0.21 13.26 -26.34
CA GLY A 115 -1.40 13.01 -27.16
C GLY A 115 -2.63 13.75 -26.65
N HIS A 116 -3.71 13.00 -26.39
CA HIS A 116 -4.97 13.52 -25.81
C HIS A 116 -5.01 13.49 -24.27
N MET A 117 -3.93 13.11 -23.60
CA MET A 117 -3.88 13.07 -22.14
C MET A 117 -3.79 14.48 -21.55
N THR A 118 -4.42 14.68 -20.39
CA THR A 118 -4.18 15.89 -19.60
C THR A 118 -2.74 15.91 -19.10
N VAL A 119 -2.19 17.11 -18.87
CA VAL A 119 -0.81 17.28 -18.38
C VAL A 119 -0.57 16.49 -17.10
N ILE A 120 -1.51 16.51 -16.15
CA ILE A 120 -1.42 15.77 -14.87
C ILE A 120 -1.33 14.25 -15.11
N LYS A 121 -2.14 13.72 -16.04
CA LYS A 121 -2.11 12.28 -16.33
C LYS A 121 -0.81 11.88 -17.03
N TYR A 122 -0.34 12.70 -17.96
CA TYR A 122 0.92 12.47 -18.65
C TYR A 122 2.11 12.51 -17.69
N GLU A 123 2.17 13.52 -16.83
CA GLU A 123 3.22 13.66 -15.81
C GLU A 123 3.28 12.43 -14.89
N ARG A 124 2.11 11.94 -14.44
CA ARG A 124 2.03 10.72 -13.65
C ARG A 124 2.64 9.51 -14.38
N GLU A 125 2.25 9.28 -15.62
CA GLU A 125 2.79 8.16 -16.42
C GLU A 125 4.28 8.32 -16.72
N PHE A 126 4.73 9.55 -16.97
CA PHE A 126 6.14 9.85 -17.19
C PHE A 126 6.98 9.53 -15.95
N VAL A 127 6.57 9.99 -14.77
CA VAL A 127 7.25 9.70 -13.50
C VAL A 127 7.18 8.20 -13.14
N ARG A 128 6.08 7.52 -13.49
CA ARG A 128 5.94 6.08 -13.28
C ARG A 128 6.95 5.29 -14.12
N LEU A 129 7.03 5.60 -15.41
CA LEU A 129 7.84 4.85 -16.37
C LEU A 129 9.33 5.23 -16.35
N SER A 130 9.69 6.46 -15.94
CA SER A 130 11.10 6.91 -15.86
C SER A 130 11.95 6.13 -14.85
N LYS A 131 11.31 5.43 -13.91
CA LYS A 131 11.98 4.54 -12.94
C LYS A 131 12.67 3.34 -13.58
N TYR A 132 12.34 3.04 -14.84
CA TYR A 132 12.82 1.88 -15.59
C TYR A 132 13.68 2.27 -16.81
N ALA A 133 13.98 3.56 -16.98
CA ALA A 133 14.78 4.09 -18.07
C ALA A 133 16.29 4.04 -17.77
#